data_AF-A0A1V5YCM8-F1
#
_entry.id   AF-A0A1V5YCM8-F1
#
_cell.length_a   1.000
_cell.length_b   1.000
_cell.length_c   1.000
_cell.angle_alpha   90.00
_cell.angle_beta   90.00
_cell.angle_gamma   90.00
#
_symmetry.space_group_name_H-M   'P 1'
#
loop_
_entity.id
_entity.type
_entity.pdbx_description
1 polymer ?
#
loop_
_entity_poly.entity_id
_entity_poly.type
_entity_poly.pdbx_seq_one_letter_code
_entity_poly.pdbx_strand_id
1 'polypeptide(L)'
;MAEMREDSKSDISLKDYLTEEERKKLVASLHHALVWVGVKEPQELNIDKDDLCREMEKFHQTESDLPAEVHASGKIELHRLIWRLINEKEITEPERIQIEEIIEILQKKERSEEEDLKEEALSSEKARALHDEAAGIIRSILDLKDILKKKGHVAAPDDATEELIRQKVSQAKRWNQLIEEIKEDKS
;
A
#
# COMPACT_ATOMS: atom_id res chain seq x y z
N MET A 1 51.13 19.42 24.36
CA MET A 1 50.71 19.72 22.98
C MET A 1 49.47 18.90 22.70
N ALA A 2 48.38 19.58 22.39
CA ALA A 2 47.12 18.96 21.99
C ALA A 2 47.04 19.03 20.46
N GLU A 3 46.84 17.89 19.81
CA GLU A 3 46.37 17.76 18.42
C GLU A 3 45.38 16.58 18.47
N MET A 4 44.10 16.85 18.72
CA MET A 4 43.05 17.20 17.74
C MET A 4 42.78 16.07 16.73
N ARG A 5 41.57 15.51 16.89
CA ARG A 5 40.82 14.66 15.98
C ARG A 5 40.90 15.14 14.53
N GLU A 6 40.99 14.21 13.60
CA GLU A 6 40.30 14.34 12.32
C GLU A 6 39.48 13.06 12.07
N ASP A 7 38.17 13.24 12.19
CA ASP A 7 37.13 12.31 11.82
C ASP A 7 37.30 11.88 10.36
N SER A 8 37.63 10.61 10.15
CA SER A 8 37.61 10.00 8.82
C SER A 8 36.14 9.82 8.42
N LYS A 9 35.63 10.81 7.69
CA LYS A 9 34.32 10.82 7.03
C LYS A 9 34.05 9.44 6.41
N SER A 10 32.95 8.83 6.85
CA SER A 10 32.34 7.67 6.20
C SER A 10 32.14 8.01 4.72
N ASP A 11 32.80 7.26 3.86
CA ASP A 11 32.60 7.22 2.42
C ASP A 11 31.18 6.70 2.17
N ILE A 12 30.19 7.59 2.19
CA ILE A 12 28.80 7.26 1.85
C ILE A 12 28.81 6.97 0.35
N SER A 13 28.79 5.70 -0.01
CA SER A 13 28.89 5.27 -1.40
C SER A 13 27.66 5.76 -2.17
N LEU A 14 27.86 6.61 -3.17
CA LEU A 14 26.82 6.99 -4.14
C LEU A 14 26.16 5.79 -4.85
N LYS A 15 26.75 4.59 -4.73
CA LYS A 15 26.18 3.31 -5.21
C LYS A 15 25.03 2.79 -4.36
N ASP A 16 24.85 3.30 -3.15
CA ASP A 16 23.79 2.86 -2.24
C ASP A 16 22.46 3.58 -2.51
N TYR A 17 22.45 4.60 -3.37
CA TYR A 17 21.27 5.37 -3.76
C TYR A 17 20.70 4.87 -5.09
N LEU A 18 19.38 4.90 -5.19
CA LEU A 18 18.70 4.55 -6.44
C LEU A 18 18.98 5.57 -7.53
N THR A 19 19.27 5.07 -8.72
CA THR A 19 19.17 5.89 -9.94
C THR A 19 17.70 6.19 -10.26
N GLU A 20 17.48 7.27 -11.01
CA GLU A 20 16.14 7.64 -11.46
C GLU A 20 15.46 6.54 -12.28
N GLU A 21 16.22 5.81 -13.10
CA GLU A 21 15.69 4.68 -13.87
C GLU A 21 15.24 3.52 -12.97
N GLU A 22 16.00 3.20 -11.92
CA GLU A 22 15.64 2.14 -10.98
C GLU A 22 14.41 2.53 -10.15
N ARG A 23 14.32 3.80 -9.78
CA ARG A 23 13.16 4.38 -9.10
C ARG A 23 11.90 4.25 -9.93
N LYS A 24 11.95 4.74 -11.18
CA LYS A 24 10.81 4.64 -12.11
C LYS A 24 10.41 3.18 -12.32
N LYS A 25 11.37 2.25 -12.47
CA LYS A 25 11.09 0.80 -12.58
C LYS A 25 10.40 0.23 -11.34
N LEU A 26 10.81 0.61 -10.13
CA LEU A 26 10.19 0.14 -8.88
C LEU A 26 8.75 0.62 -8.77
N VAL A 27 8.50 1.92 -8.98
CA VAL A 27 7.13 2.48 -9.01
C VAL A 27 6.29 1.79 -10.08
N ALA A 28 6.83 1.64 -11.29
CA ALA A 28 6.14 0.98 -12.39
C ALA A 28 5.75 -0.47 -12.06
N SER A 29 6.65 -1.17 -11.36
CA SER A 29 6.43 -2.56 -10.96
C SER A 29 5.31 -2.69 -9.93
N LEU A 30 5.12 -1.71 -9.03
CA LEU A 30 3.99 -1.73 -8.11
C LEU A 30 2.67 -1.82 -8.86
N HIS A 31 2.52 -1.16 -10.01
CA HIS A 31 1.27 -1.17 -10.79
C HIS A 31 1.08 -2.40 -11.68
N HIS A 32 2.01 -3.36 -11.67
CA HIS A 32 1.93 -4.54 -12.52
C HIS A 32 1.29 -5.72 -11.77
N ALA A 33 0.12 -6.19 -12.22
CA ALA A 33 -0.70 -7.24 -11.58
C ALA A 33 0.04 -8.53 -11.13
N LEU A 34 1.18 -8.87 -11.73
CA LEU A 34 1.96 -10.07 -11.35
C LEU A 34 2.97 -9.84 -10.22
N VAL A 35 3.25 -8.59 -9.83
CA VAL A 35 4.28 -8.28 -8.82
C VAL A 35 3.87 -8.73 -7.43
N TRP A 36 2.57 -8.82 -7.16
CA TRP A 36 2.06 -9.21 -5.84
C TRP A 36 1.86 -10.72 -5.68
N VAL A 37 2.13 -11.51 -6.72
CA VAL A 37 2.02 -12.97 -6.66
C VAL A 37 3.15 -13.53 -5.78
N GLY A 38 2.78 -14.02 -4.60
CA GLY A 38 3.73 -14.54 -3.61
C GLY A 38 4.20 -13.50 -2.58
N VAL A 39 3.74 -12.25 -2.68
CA VAL A 39 3.94 -11.24 -1.63
C VAL A 39 3.10 -11.63 -0.41
N LYS A 40 3.75 -11.64 0.77
CA LYS A 40 3.06 -11.91 2.03
C LYS A 40 2.31 -10.66 2.47
N GLU A 41 1.09 -10.86 2.95
CA GLU A 41 0.36 -9.80 3.64
C GLU A 41 1.18 -9.30 4.85
N PRO A 42 1.25 -7.98 5.05
CA PRO A 42 1.87 -7.42 6.24
C PRO A 42 1.12 -7.92 7.48
N GLN A 43 1.86 -8.36 8.49
CA GLN A 43 1.28 -8.78 9.76
C GLN A 43 0.61 -7.60 10.45
N GLU A 44 1.31 -6.46 10.44
CA GLU A 44 0.90 -5.22 11.07
C GLU A 44 1.28 -4.07 10.14
N LEU A 45 0.46 -3.03 10.11
CA LEU A 45 0.73 -1.79 9.41
C LEU A 45 0.57 -0.63 10.37
N ASN A 46 1.48 0.35 10.29
CA ASN A 46 1.38 1.57 11.05
C ASN A 46 0.95 2.72 10.14
N ILE A 47 -0.16 3.35 10.52
CA ILE A 47 -0.76 4.47 9.82
C ILE A 47 -0.58 5.71 10.70
N ASP A 48 -0.43 6.87 10.05
CA ASP A 48 -0.39 8.14 10.77
C ASP A 48 -1.67 8.30 11.59
N LYS A 49 -1.49 8.66 12.87
CA LYS A 49 -2.58 8.77 13.82
C LYS A 49 -3.53 9.92 13.44
N ASP A 50 -3.01 10.99 12.87
CA ASP A 50 -3.81 12.12 12.40
C ASP A 50 -4.63 11.72 11.18
N ASP A 51 -4.09 10.87 10.31
CA ASP A 51 -4.84 10.31 9.18
C ASP A 51 -5.96 9.39 9.65
N LEU A 52 -5.69 8.52 10.63
CA LEU A 52 -6.72 7.66 11.22
C LEU A 52 -7.82 8.50 11.89
N CYS A 53 -7.47 9.49 12.71
CA CYS A 53 -8.43 10.37 13.37
C CYS A 53 -9.32 11.13 12.37
N ARG A 54 -8.73 11.65 11.28
CA ARG A 54 -9.50 12.37 10.24
C ARG A 54 -10.53 11.49 9.55
N GLU A 55 -10.16 10.25 9.22
CA GLU A 55 -11.12 9.32 8.61
C GLU A 55 -12.18 8.87 9.64
N MET A 56 -11.81 8.63 10.90
CA MET A 56 -12.79 8.35 11.96
C MET A 56 -13.81 9.49 12.16
N GLU A 57 -13.36 10.75 12.12
CA GLU A 57 -14.24 11.94 12.21
C GLU A 57 -15.20 12.03 11.02
N LYS A 58 -14.73 11.74 9.81
CA LYS A 58 -15.54 11.77 8.57
C LYS A 58 -16.77 10.87 8.66
N PHE A 59 -16.65 9.72 9.34
CA PHE A 59 -17.71 8.74 9.47
C PHE A 59 -18.41 8.76 10.85
N HIS A 60 -18.10 9.76 11.70
CA HIS A 60 -18.63 9.89 13.07
C HIS A 60 -18.42 8.65 13.93
N GLN A 61 -17.33 7.92 13.70
CA GLN A 61 -17.02 6.71 14.45
C GLN A 61 -16.30 7.03 15.75
N THR A 62 -16.50 6.17 16.74
CA THR A 62 -15.77 6.17 17.99
C THR A 62 -14.80 4.99 18.05
N GLU A 63 -13.88 4.99 19.02
CA GLU A 63 -12.97 3.86 19.25
C GLU A 63 -13.72 2.52 19.48
N SER A 64 -14.97 2.58 19.96
CA SER A 64 -15.81 1.39 20.13
C SER A 64 -16.38 0.83 18.82
N ASP A 65 -16.36 1.63 17.74
CA ASP A 65 -16.86 1.26 16.42
C ASP A 65 -15.72 0.74 15.53
N LEU A 66 -14.48 0.68 16.01
CA LEU A 66 -13.38 0.10 15.27
C LEU A 66 -13.36 -1.43 15.41
N PRO A 67 -12.96 -2.16 14.35
CA PRO A 67 -12.64 -3.57 14.49
C PRO A 67 -11.54 -3.77 15.54
N ALA A 68 -11.56 -4.90 16.25
CA ALA A 68 -10.58 -5.18 17.31
C ALA A 68 -9.11 -5.18 16.82
N GLU A 69 -8.90 -5.36 15.51
CA GLU A 69 -7.61 -5.32 14.85
C GLU A 69 -7.12 -3.91 14.48
N VAL A 70 -7.96 -2.89 14.63
CA VAL A 70 -7.61 -1.48 14.39
C VAL A 70 -7.50 -0.77 15.73
N HIS A 71 -6.30 -0.30 16.05
CA HIS A 71 -6.03 0.38 17.29
C HIS A 71 -6.04 1.90 17.08
N ALA A 72 -6.61 2.63 18.05
CA ALA A 72 -6.58 4.10 18.07
C ALA A 72 -5.16 4.70 18.09
N SER A 73 -4.12 3.88 18.28
CA SER A 73 -2.72 4.27 18.12
C SER A 73 -2.27 4.46 16.67
N GLY A 74 -3.09 4.10 15.67
CA GLY A 74 -2.68 4.05 14.25
C GLY A 74 -2.19 2.68 13.79
N LYS A 75 -2.21 1.67 14.66
CA LYS A 75 -1.73 0.31 14.35
C LYS A 75 -2.88 -0.56 13.83
N ILE A 76 -2.66 -1.26 12.73
CA ILE A 76 -3.63 -2.19 12.12
C ILE A 76 -3.02 -3.59 12.00
N GLU A 77 -3.65 -4.61 12.60
CA GLU A 77 -3.27 -6.03 12.46
C GLU A 77 -3.92 -6.64 11.19
N LEU A 78 -3.41 -6.25 10.00
CA LEU A 78 -4.03 -6.59 8.71
C LEU A 78 -4.20 -8.09 8.49
N HIS A 79 -3.17 -8.88 8.79
CA HIS A 79 -3.24 -10.33 8.61
C HIS A 79 -4.34 -10.96 9.48
N ARG A 80 -4.48 -10.50 10.72
CA ARG A 80 -5.49 -11.00 11.64
C ARG A 80 -6.89 -10.60 11.19
N LEU A 81 -7.07 -9.36 10.74
CA LEU A 81 -8.33 -8.85 10.21
C LEU A 81 -8.76 -9.69 9.01
N ILE A 82 -7.88 -9.85 8.02
CA ILE A 82 -8.14 -10.65 6.81
C ILE A 82 -8.47 -12.10 7.20
N TRP A 83 -7.68 -12.73 8.08
CA TRP A 83 -7.92 -14.10 8.52
C TRP A 83 -9.28 -14.27 9.21
N ARG A 84 -9.65 -13.35 10.12
CA ARG A 84 -10.96 -13.35 10.78
C ARG A 84 -12.06 -13.24 9.74
N LEU A 85 -11.95 -12.28 8.83
CA LEU A 85 -12.93 -12.03 7.80
C LEU A 85 -13.04 -13.17 6.78
N ILE A 86 -11.99 -13.94 6.51
CA ILE A 86 -12.08 -15.15 5.67
C ILE A 86 -12.89 -16.25 6.36
N ASN A 87 -12.73 -16.40 7.68
CA ASN A 87 -13.35 -17.49 8.44
C ASN A 87 -14.75 -17.18 8.95
N GLU A 88 -15.09 -15.90 9.09
CA GLU A 88 -16.42 -15.48 9.52
C GLU A 88 -17.45 -15.80 8.42
N LYS A 89 -18.67 -16.21 8.78
CA LYS A 89 -19.66 -16.63 7.78
C LYS A 89 -20.36 -15.44 7.11
N GLU A 90 -20.63 -14.40 7.88
CA GLU A 90 -21.34 -13.20 7.43
C GLU A 90 -20.57 -11.97 7.92
N ILE A 91 -20.68 -10.86 7.20
CA ILE A 91 -20.17 -9.55 7.63
C ILE A 91 -21.39 -8.68 7.83
N THR A 92 -21.49 -8.05 9.00
CA THR A 92 -22.59 -7.12 9.28
C THR A 92 -22.44 -5.84 8.48
N GLU A 93 -23.53 -5.13 8.19
CA GLU A 93 -23.45 -3.88 7.42
C GLU A 93 -22.57 -2.79 8.08
N PRO A 94 -22.59 -2.60 9.42
CA PRO A 94 -21.64 -1.71 10.09
C PRO A 94 -20.19 -2.15 9.90
N GLU A 95 -19.91 -3.45 9.99
CA GLU A 95 -18.58 -4.00 9.78
C GLU A 95 -18.12 -3.89 8.31
N ARG A 96 -19.03 -3.99 7.35
CA ARG A 96 -18.74 -3.70 5.94
C ARG A 96 -18.24 -2.27 5.77
N ILE A 97 -18.95 -1.30 6.34
CA ILE A 97 -18.58 0.12 6.28
C ILE A 97 -17.18 0.33 6.89
N GLN A 98 -16.92 -0.26 8.06
CA GLN A 98 -15.59 -0.21 8.69
C GLN A 98 -14.47 -0.78 7.79
N ILE A 99 -14.72 -1.89 7.09
CA ILE A 99 -13.74 -2.47 6.17
C ILE A 99 -13.51 -1.57 4.94
N GLU A 100 -14.57 -0.95 4.42
CA GLU A 100 -14.47 0.02 3.31
C GLU A 100 -13.62 1.23 3.71
N GLU A 101 -13.77 1.74 4.92
CA GLU A 101 -12.95 2.82 5.46
C GLU A 101 -11.49 2.42 5.62
N ILE A 102 -11.23 1.21 6.15
CA ILE A 102 -9.86 0.67 6.22
C ILE A 102 -9.25 0.61 4.82
N ILE A 103 -10.01 0.19 3.81
CA ILE A 103 -9.54 0.21 2.40
C ILE A 103 -9.18 1.63 1.97
N GLU A 104 -9.98 2.65 2.28
CA GLU A 104 -9.65 4.06 1.95
C GLU A 104 -8.35 4.52 2.61
N ILE A 105 -8.17 4.19 3.89
CA ILE A 105 -6.96 4.54 4.64
C ILE A 105 -5.73 3.83 4.05
N LEU A 106 -5.84 2.53 3.75
CA LEU A 106 -4.77 1.75 3.11
C LEU A 106 -4.40 2.32 1.74
N GLN A 107 -5.39 2.74 0.94
CA GLN A 107 -5.14 3.38 -0.34
C GLN A 107 -4.45 4.74 -0.20
N LYS A 108 -4.73 5.49 0.88
CA LYS A 108 -4.02 6.74 1.17
C LYS A 108 -2.55 6.48 1.53
N LYS A 109 -2.30 5.46 2.36
CA LYS A 109 -0.95 5.02 2.72
C LYS A 109 -0.16 4.51 1.50
N GLU A 110 -0.79 3.70 0.64
CA GLU A 110 -0.19 3.24 -0.62
C GLU A 110 0.24 4.40 -1.53
N ARG A 111 -0.62 5.41 -1.70
CA ARG A 111 -0.25 6.63 -2.44
C ARG A 111 0.92 7.37 -1.80
N SER A 112 0.93 7.49 -0.47
CA SER A 112 2.04 8.15 0.23
C SER A 112 3.36 7.41 0.02
N GLU A 113 3.37 6.07 0.10
CA GLU A 113 4.57 5.25 -0.13
C GLU A 113 5.03 5.30 -1.57
N GLU A 114 4.12 5.38 -2.53
CA GLU A 114 4.46 5.60 -3.94
C GLU A 114 5.11 6.97 -4.16
N GLU A 115 4.63 8.03 -3.50
CA GLU A 115 5.27 9.35 -3.55
C GLU A 115 6.64 9.34 -2.86
N ASP A 116 6.77 8.70 -1.69
CA ASP A 116 8.07 8.54 -1.01
C ASP A 116 9.07 7.74 -1.87
N LEU A 117 8.60 6.78 -2.68
CA LEU A 117 9.42 6.09 -3.66
C LEU A 117 9.90 7.02 -4.78
N LYS A 118 9.17 8.08 -5.13
CA LYS A 118 9.54 9.05 -6.17
C LYS A 118 10.64 10.04 -5.71
N GLU A 119 10.90 10.15 -4.41
CA GLU A 119 11.84 11.13 -3.82
C GLU A 119 13.33 10.82 -4.09
N GLU A 120 14.07 11.80 -4.63
CA GLU A 120 15.45 11.63 -5.17
C GLU A 120 16.49 11.08 -4.18
N ALA A 121 16.33 11.25 -2.87
CA ALA A 121 17.33 10.89 -1.86
C ALA A 121 17.14 9.51 -1.18
N LEU A 122 16.56 8.54 -1.90
CA LEU A 122 16.26 7.22 -1.35
C LEU A 122 17.38 6.20 -1.59
N SER A 123 17.82 5.50 -0.52
CA SER A 123 18.74 4.37 -0.65
C SER A 123 18.04 3.14 -1.25
N SER A 124 18.79 2.27 -1.92
CA SER A 124 18.28 1.04 -2.52
C SER A 124 17.57 0.14 -1.50
N GLU A 125 18.11 0.04 -0.29
CA GLU A 125 17.50 -0.72 0.81
C GLU A 125 16.17 -0.12 1.26
N LYS A 126 16.12 1.20 1.48
CA LYS A 126 14.90 1.90 1.91
C LYS A 126 13.83 1.83 0.83
N ALA A 127 14.23 1.93 -0.44
CA ALA A 127 13.31 1.82 -1.56
C ALA A 127 12.72 0.42 -1.70
N ARG A 128 13.54 -0.62 -1.52
CA ARG A 128 13.01 -1.98 -1.51
C ARG A 128 12.05 -2.20 -0.36
N ALA A 129 12.35 -1.68 0.83
CA ALA A 129 11.46 -1.78 1.98
C ALA A 129 10.11 -1.09 1.72
N LEU A 130 10.11 0.14 1.19
CA LEU A 130 8.88 0.85 0.81
C LEU A 130 8.12 0.13 -0.29
N HIS A 131 8.83 -0.45 -1.26
CA HIS A 131 8.22 -1.23 -2.34
C HIS A 131 7.54 -2.51 -1.81
N ASP A 132 8.23 -3.27 -0.96
CA ASP A 132 7.70 -4.49 -0.34
C ASP A 132 6.49 -4.17 0.56
N GLU A 133 6.54 -3.07 1.31
CA GLU A 133 5.43 -2.57 2.15
C GLU A 133 4.23 -2.19 1.27
N ALA A 134 4.42 -1.35 0.26
CA ALA A 134 3.35 -0.93 -0.66
C ALA A 134 2.73 -2.13 -1.40
N ALA A 135 3.54 -3.08 -1.84
CA ALA A 135 3.06 -4.33 -2.44
C ALA A 135 2.19 -5.15 -1.45
N GLY A 136 2.60 -5.20 -0.19
CA GLY A 136 1.83 -5.82 0.90
C GLY A 136 0.50 -5.12 1.15
N ILE A 137 0.49 -3.78 1.18
CA ILE A 137 -0.73 -2.98 1.34
C ILE A 137 -1.69 -3.23 0.18
N ILE A 138 -1.20 -3.21 -1.07
CA ILE A 138 -2.04 -3.47 -2.24
C ILE A 138 -2.63 -4.88 -2.18
N ARG A 139 -1.85 -5.87 -1.75
CA ARG A 139 -2.34 -7.24 -1.55
C ARG A 139 -3.47 -7.28 -0.52
N SER A 140 -3.31 -6.64 0.63
CA SER A 140 -4.35 -6.54 1.66
C SER A 140 -5.60 -5.82 1.17
N ILE A 141 -5.47 -4.73 0.41
CA ILE A 141 -6.61 -4.03 -0.21
C ILE A 141 -7.38 -4.99 -1.13
N LEU A 142 -6.68 -5.80 -1.93
CA LEU A 142 -7.31 -6.77 -2.82
C LEU A 142 -8.06 -7.87 -2.03
N ASP A 143 -7.48 -8.40 -0.97
CA ASP A 143 -8.14 -9.38 -0.11
C ASP A 143 -9.40 -8.83 0.54
N LEU A 144 -9.31 -7.64 1.13
CA LEU A 144 -10.46 -6.99 1.77
C LEU A 144 -11.58 -6.73 0.76
N LYS A 145 -11.26 -6.28 -0.46
CA LYS A 145 -12.25 -6.09 -1.54
C LYS A 145 -12.88 -7.41 -2.00
N ASP A 146 -12.07 -8.47 -2.16
CA ASP A 146 -12.57 -9.79 -2.56
C ASP A 146 -13.48 -10.40 -1.49
N ILE A 147 -13.12 -10.25 -0.21
CA ILE A 147 -13.95 -10.65 0.94
C ILE A 147 -15.28 -9.89 0.93
N LEU A 148 -15.25 -8.55 0.82
CA LEU A 148 -16.46 -7.73 0.79
C LEU A 148 -17.36 -8.08 -0.38
N LYS A 149 -16.79 -8.45 -1.53
CA LYS A 149 -17.52 -8.90 -2.72
C LYS A 149 -18.17 -10.27 -2.50
N LYS A 150 -17.40 -11.27 -2.05
CA LYS A 150 -17.89 -12.63 -1.78
C LYS A 150 -19.02 -12.64 -0.76
N LYS A 151 -18.96 -11.73 0.22
CA LYS A 151 -19.95 -11.63 1.30
C LYS A 151 -21.01 -10.56 1.09
N GLY A 152 -20.85 -9.69 0.08
CA GLY A 152 -21.75 -8.58 -0.21
C GLY A 152 -22.69 -8.79 -1.38
N HIS A 153 -22.56 -9.88 -2.14
CA HIS A 153 -23.43 -10.06 -3.29
C HIS A 153 -23.76 -11.51 -3.64
N VAL A 154 -25.07 -11.71 -3.79
CA VAL A 154 -25.75 -12.57 -4.77
C VAL A 154 -25.49 -12.06 -6.22
N ALA A 155 -24.32 -11.47 -6.55
CA ALA A 155 -24.02 -10.96 -7.90
C ALA A 155 -23.46 -12.06 -8.78
N ALA A 156 -23.94 -12.10 -10.02
CA ALA A 156 -23.56 -13.07 -11.02
C ALA A 156 -22.05 -13.05 -11.32
N PRO A 157 -21.45 -14.21 -11.64
CA PRO A 157 -20.01 -14.41 -11.80
C PRO A 157 -19.33 -13.53 -12.86
N ASP A 158 -20.06 -12.98 -13.83
CA ASP A 158 -19.49 -12.18 -14.94
C ASP A 158 -18.91 -10.82 -14.50
N ASP A 159 -19.46 -10.21 -13.46
CA ASP A 159 -19.10 -8.85 -13.01
C ASP A 159 -17.74 -8.81 -12.29
N ALA A 160 -17.26 -9.95 -11.78
CA ALA A 160 -15.90 -10.08 -11.22
C ALA A 160 -14.82 -10.10 -12.29
N THR A 161 -15.07 -10.80 -13.39
CA THR A 161 -14.19 -10.85 -14.55
C THR A 161 -14.11 -9.51 -15.25
N GLU A 162 -15.23 -8.80 -15.40
CA GLU A 162 -15.24 -7.48 -16.05
C GLU A 162 -14.47 -6.42 -15.25
N GLU A 163 -14.62 -6.39 -13.92
CA GLU A 163 -13.90 -5.44 -13.07
C GLU A 163 -12.40 -5.76 -12.97
N LEU A 164 -12.02 -7.05 -12.93
CA LEU A 164 -10.61 -7.46 -13.01
C LEU A 164 -9.98 -7.05 -14.35
N ILE A 165 -10.75 -7.13 -15.44
CA ILE A 165 -10.34 -6.64 -16.76
C ILE A 165 -10.21 -5.11 -16.73
N ARG A 166 -11.15 -4.37 -16.11
CA ARG A 166 -11.07 -2.91 -15.96
C ARG A 166 -9.86 -2.47 -15.14
N GLN A 167 -9.56 -3.16 -14.04
CA GLN A 167 -8.37 -2.92 -13.23
C GLN A 167 -7.08 -3.23 -13.99
N LYS A 168 -7.03 -4.35 -14.73
CA LYS A 168 -5.89 -4.65 -15.61
C LYS A 168 -5.72 -3.59 -16.70
N VAL A 169 -6.81 -3.10 -17.28
CA VAL A 169 -6.80 -2.06 -18.31
C VAL A 169 -6.37 -0.71 -17.73
N SER A 170 -6.80 -0.35 -16.52
CA SER A 170 -6.36 0.88 -15.86
C SER A 170 -4.88 0.82 -15.47
N GLN A 171 -4.41 -0.33 -14.98
CA GLN A 171 -3.00 -0.59 -14.73
C GLN A 171 -2.17 -0.51 -16.02
N ALA A 172 -2.64 -1.11 -17.12
CA ALA A 172 -1.98 -1.00 -18.42
C ALA A 172 -1.92 0.45 -18.93
N LYS A 173 -2.97 1.26 -18.69
CA LYS A 173 -2.98 2.69 -19.04
C LYS A 173 -1.96 3.49 -18.22
N ARG A 174 -1.90 3.25 -16.90
CA ARG A 174 -0.92 3.90 -16.01
C ARG A 174 0.52 3.50 -16.36
N TRP A 175 0.75 2.23 -16.65
CA TRP A 175 2.03 1.73 -17.16
C TRP A 175 2.41 2.40 -18.48
N ASN A 176 1.48 2.48 -19.44
CA ASN A 176 1.76 3.13 -20.72
C ASN A 176 2.07 4.62 -20.55
N GLN A 177 1.34 5.32 -19.68
CA GLN A 177 1.61 6.73 -19.37
C GLN A 177 3.02 6.92 -18.80
N LEU A 178 3.44 6.06 -17.87
CA LEU A 178 4.77 6.09 -17.30
C LEU A 178 5.86 5.75 -18.34
N ILE A 179 5.60 4.81 -19.26
CA ILE A 179 6.53 4.48 -20.34
C ILE A 179 6.71 5.66 -21.31
N GLU A 180 5.64 6.43 -21.57
CA GLU A 180 5.74 7.64 -22.38
C GLU A 180 6.56 8.72 -21.67
N GLU A 181 6.35 8.94 -20.36
CA GLU A 181 7.18 9.85 -19.55
C GLU A 181 8.66 9.45 -19.54
N ILE A 182 8.97 8.15 -19.48
CA ILE A 182 10.36 7.64 -19.56
C ILE A 182 11.00 7.89 -20.94
N LYS A 183 10.21 7.89 -22.02
CA LYS A 183 10.72 8.16 -23.37
C LYS A 183 10.97 9.65 -23.60
N GLU A 184 10.12 10.51 -23.06
CA GLU A 184 10.25 11.97 -23.19
C GLU A 184 11.47 12.49 -22.44
N ASP A 185 11.80 11.92 -21.28
CA ASP A 185 12.92 12.34 -20.43
C ASP A 185 14.31 11.88 -20.95
N LYS A 186 14.33 11.01 -21.97
CA LYS A 186 15.55 10.55 -22.65
C LYS A 186 15.83 11.25 -23.99
N SER A 187 15.04 12.26 -24.37
CA SER A 187 15.09 12.92 -25.68
C SER A 187 15.64 14.34 -25.65
#